data_AF-A0A6V8NGV7-F1
#
_entry.id   AF-A0A6V8NGV7-F1
#
_cell.length_a   1.000
_cell.length_b   1.000
_cell.length_c   1.000
_cell.angle_alpha   90.00
_cell.angle_beta   90.00
_cell.angle_gamma   90.00
#
_symmetry.space_group_name_H-M   'P 1'
#
loop_
_entity.id
_entity.type
_entity.pdbx_description
1 polymer ?
#
loop_
_entity_poly.entity_id
_entity_poly.type
_entity_poly.pdbx_seq_one_letter_code
_entity_poly.pdbx_strand_id
1 'polypeptide(L)'
;HRGAPRRMKIMLFSREDLPEGSWPKKIVLTNVGAPVANFWKRHIQSPQGWETQIIETGGLERNQFEKIFVQETEGRGFDDIILLDPHDLQIVEEAARSLARHGILNLILSKPRHGKVGIDVGRVHYDGIIYRGSVGPDILACYKEEQTSELKGKGTVWFVGAGGPMGQIQIQRALQLEKSPRKIVATNFRSPRLKSLEGRFKKMARERGVEIVFLTQQDMGEEQFYQRMEEEAEGRGFDDIVILCSVPQVMERTTSYLAKGGTMNIFAGVPKGTLAYIDADLLCSRRIKFVGSSGSLITHLEGVLRKTEKGTISPNSSVAAIAGMDSVIDGLKAVKEGRFPGKVVVFPQIKELELTPLPELKEKLPRVYEKLEEGQMWSREAEEELLRQKLHLSEVKG
;
A
#
# COMPACT_ATOMS: atom_id res chain seq x y z
N HIS A 1 -32.78 9.76 -40.07
CA HIS A 1 -31.99 10.96 -39.73
C HIS A 1 -30.84 10.59 -38.82
N ARG A 2 -29.60 10.73 -39.31
CA ARG A 2 -28.36 10.48 -38.56
C ARG A 2 -28.23 11.54 -37.48
N GLY A 3 -28.31 11.14 -36.21
CA GLY A 3 -28.04 12.03 -35.08
C GLY A 3 -26.58 12.49 -35.13
N ALA A 4 -26.37 13.80 -35.18
CA ALA A 4 -25.04 14.39 -35.13
C ALA A 4 -24.30 13.92 -33.86
N PRO A 5 -22.99 13.63 -33.93
CA PRO A 5 -22.21 13.33 -32.73
C PRO A 5 -22.27 14.54 -31.80
N ARG A 6 -22.80 14.35 -30.58
CA ARG A 6 -22.69 15.34 -29.51
C ARG A 6 -21.20 15.66 -29.36
N ARG A 7 -20.78 16.86 -29.78
CA ARG A 7 -19.45 17.39 -29.49
C ARG A 7 -19.25 17.31 -27.99
N MET A 8 -18.34 16.44 -27.52
CA MET A 8 -17.86 16.51 -26.14
C MET A 8 -17.32 17.91 -25.93
N LYS A 9 -17.94 18.69 -25.04
CA LYS A 9 -17.29 19.85 -24.45
C LYS A 9 -16.18 19.28 -23.57
N ILE A 10 -14.95 19.33 -24.07
CA ILE A 10 -13.77 19.11 -23.23
C ILE A 10 -13.77 20.28 -22.25
N MET A 11 -14.08 20.03 -20.97
CA MET A 11 -13.90 21.04 -19.94
C MET A 11 -12.40 21.12 -19.69
N LEU A 12 -11.79 22.16 -20.25
CA LEU A 12 -10.37 22.41 -20.13
C LEU A 12 -10.17 23.61 -19.20
N PHE A 13 -9.18 23.42 -18.33
CA PHE A 13 -8.72 24.18 -17.16
C PHE A 13 -8.97 25.69 -17.14
N SER A 14 -9.00 26.26 -15.93
CA SER A 14 -8.73 27.66 -15.66
C SER A 14 -7.53 27.80 -14.71
N ARG A 15 -6.91 28.99 -14.65
CA ARG A 15 -5.83 29.29 -13.69
C ARG A 15 -6.27 29.14 -12.24
N GLU A 16 -7.56 29.24 -11.97
CA GLU A 16 -8.17 29.11 -10.65
C GLU A 16 -8.25 27.64 -10.18
N ASP A 17 -8.11 26.67 -11.09
CA ASP A 17 -8.19 25.24 -10.77
C ASP A 17 -6.87 24.65 -10.22
N LEU A 18 -5.76 25.38 -10.31
CA LEU A 18 -4.43 24.95 -9.83
C LEU A 18 -3.91 25.89 -8.73
N PRO A 19 -3.26 25.35 -7.68
CA PRO A 19 -2.57 26.18 -6.70
C PRO A 19 -1.59 27.18 -7.34
N GLU A 20 -1.43 28.34 -6.71
CA GLU A 20 -0.49 29.34 -7.19
C GLU A 20 0.94 28.79 -7.20
N GLY A 21 1.64 28.90 -8.34
CA GLY A 21 3.00 28.40 -8.54
C GLY A 21 3.10 26.93 -8.95
N SER A 22 1.99 26.20 -9.08
CA SER A 22 1.99 24.77 -9.43
C SER A 22 1.82 24.49 -10.93
N TRP A 23 2.01 25.49 -11.79
CA TRP A 23 1.88 25.32 -13.24
C TRP A 23 3.08 24.58 -13.83
N PRO A 24 2.86 23.74 -14.86
CA PRO A 24 3.93 22.99 -15.50
C PRO A 24 4.90 23.95 -16.20
N LYS A 25 6.21 23.74 -16.03
CA LYS A 25 7.24 24.53 -16.74
C LYS A 25 7.36 24.15 -18.21
N LYS A 26 7.06 22.90 -18.54
CA LYS A 26 7.10 22.34 -19.90
C LYS A 26 5.91 21.41 -20.09
N ILE A 27 5.27 21.51 -21.24
CA ILE A 27 4.22 20.60 -21.70
C ILE A 27 4.62 20.03 -23.05
N VAL A 28 4.66 18.70 -23.14
CA VAL A 28 4.86 17.98 -24.39
C VAL A 28 3.49 17.46 -24.86
N LEU A 29 3.05 17.93 -26.02
CA LEU A 29 1.79 17.55 -26.63
C LEU A 29 2.06 16.58 -27.77
N THR A 30 1.54 15.36 -27.63
CA THR A 30 1.70 14.29 -28.60
C THR A 30 0.34 13.79 -29.06
N ASN A 31 0.12 13.76 -30.37
CA ASN A 31 -1.08 13.15 -30.99
C ASN A 31 -2.41 13.66 -30.39
N VAL A 32 -2.43 14.88 -29.86
CA VAL A 32 -3.64 15.50 -29.31
C VAL A 32 -4.42 16.21 -30.41
N GLY A 33 -5.76 16.17 -30.32
CA GLY A 33 -6.59 16.89 -31.26
C GLY A 33 -6.40 18.42 -31.18
N ALA A 34 -6.62 19.12 -32.30
CA ALA A 34 -6.48 20.58 -32.37
C ALA A 34 -7.20 21.36 -31.25
N PRO A 35 -8.39 20.94 -30.75
CA PRO A 35 -9.03 21.62 -29.61
C PRO A 35 -8.17 21.64 -28.33
N VAL A 36 -7.46 20.55 -28.02
CA VAL A 36 -6.60 20.44 -26.83
C VAL A 36 -5.32 21.25 -27.03
N ALA A 37 -4.69 21.13 -28.20
CA ALA A 37 -3.50 21.93 -28.52
C ALA A 37 -3.78 23.43 -28.48
N ASN A 38 -4.86 23.88 -29.11
CA ASN A 38 -5.27 25.28 -29.14
C ASN A 38 -5.71 25.80 -27.76
N PHE A 39 -6.18 24.93 -26.87
CA PHE A 39 -6.46 25.32 -25.49
C PHE A 39 -5.19 25.73 -24.75
N TRP A 40 -4.15 24.88 -24.79
CA TRP A 40 -2.87 25.14 -24.14
C TRP A 40 -2.17 26.37 -24.71
N LYS A 41 -2.14 26.49 -26.04
CA LYS A 41 -1.58 27.67 -26.72
C LYS A 41 -2.24 28.98 -26.28
N ARG A 42 -3.57 29.01 -26.19
CA ARG A 42 -4.32 30.21 -25.77
C ARG A 42 -4.07 30.60 -24.31
N HIS A 43 -3.97 29.64 -23.41
CA HIS A 43 -3.74 29.92 -21.99
C HIS A 43 -2.33 30.45 -21.71
N ILE A 44 -1.33 29.96 -22.46
CA ILE A 44 0.05 30.38 -22.30
C ILE A 44 0.32 31.75 -22.95
N GLN A 45 -0.35 32.05 -24.07
CA GLN A 45 -0.23 33.35 -24.76
C GLN A 45 -1.04 34.50 -24.11
N SER A 46 -1.78 34.22 -23.04
CA SER A 46 -2.52 35.25 -22.30
C SER A 46 -1.55 36.22 -21.59
N PRO A 47 -1.90 37.52 -21.43
CA PRO A 47 -1.14 38.46 -20.60
C PRO A 47 -0.99 38.03 -19.13
N GLN A 48 -1.83 37.09 -18.68
CA GLN A 48 -1.78 36.41 -17.38
C GLN A 48 -1.42 34.93 -17.55
N GLY A 49 -0.79 34.56 -18.65
CA GLY A 49 -0.45 33.20 -19.03
C GLY A 49 0.64 32.61 -18.16
N TRP A 50 0.76 31.29 -18.20
CA TRP A 50 1.79 30.56 -17.47
C TRP A 50 3.13 30.65 -18.21
N GLU A 51 4.24 30.79 -17.48
CA GLU A 51 5.59 30.62 -18.03
C GLU A 51 5.84 29.13 -18.33
N THR A 52 5.23 28.64 -19.40
CA THR A 52 5.23 27.23 -19.79
C THR A 52 5.69 27.08 -21.23
N GLN A 53 6.72 26.25 -21.45
CA GLN A 53 7.14 25.87 -22.79
C GLN A 53 6.21 24.79 -23.37
N ILE A 54 5.66 24.99 -24.57
CA ILE A 54 4.93 23.94 -25.29
C ILE A 54 5.82 23.35 -26.37
N ILE A 55 5.85 22.02 -26.43
CA ILE A 55 6.50 21.25 -27.49
C ILE A 55 5.44 20.36 -28.12
N GLU A 56 5.17 20.57 -29.40
CA GLU A 56 4.26 19.70 -30.15
C GLU A 56 5.07 18.67 -30.93
N THR A 57 4.80 17.40 -30.67
CA THR A 57 5.38 16.29 -31.43
C THR A 57 4.36 15.77 -32.42
N GLY A 58 4.84 15.15 -33.51
CA GLY A 58 3.99 14.34 -34.37
C GLY A 58 3.39 13.13 -33.63
N GLY A 59 2.62 12.32 -34.35
CA GLY A 59 2.12 11.05 -33.82
C GLY A 59 3.29 10.18 -33.34
N LEU A 60 3.20 9.66 -32.11
CA LEU A 60 4.20 8.76 -31.55
C LEU A 60 3.76 7.33 -31.66
N GLU A 61 4.61 6.53 -32.27
CA GLU A 61 4.59 5.08 -32.14
C GLU A 61 5.17 4.67 -30.77
N ARG A 62 4.80 3.49 -30.31
CA ARG A 62 5.18 2.89 -29.02
C ARG A 62 6.70 2.95 -28.74
N ASN A 63 7.51 2.68 -29.75
CA ASN A 63 8.97 2.68 -29.66
C ASN A 63 9.60 4.09 -29.62
N GLN A 64 8.81 5.16 -29.78
CA GLN A 64 9.30 6.54 -29.81
C GLN A 64 9.15 7.26 -28.46
N PHE A 65 8.38 6.70 -27.51
CA PHE A 65 8.16 7.28 -26.19
C PHE A 65 9.47 7.52 -25.43
N GLU A 66 10.35 6.52 -25.38
CA GLU A 66 11.63 6.61 -24.68
C GLU A 66 12.54 7.70 -25.26
N LYS A 67 12.60 7.82 -26.59
CA LYS A 67 13.43 8.82 -27.25
C LYS A 67 13.02 10.25 -26.90
N ILE A 68 11.72 10.54 -26.92
CA ILE A 68 11.19 11.86 -26.57
C ILE A 68 11.32 12.13 -25.08
N PHE A 69 11.13 11.10 -24.25
CA PHE A 69 11.38 11.19 -22.82
C PHE A 69 12.82 11.64 -22.53
N VAL A 70 13.83 10.98 -23.10
CA VAL A 70 15.24 11.34 -22.85
C VAL A 70 15.52 12.76 -23.31
N GLN A 71 15.05 13.11 -24.51
CA GLN A 71 15.26 14.43 -25.09
C GLN A 71 14.62 15.54 -24.26
N GLU A 72 13.37 15.34 -23.81
CA GLU A 72 12.59 16.43 -23.21
C GLU A 72 12.70 16.54 -21.70
N THR A 73 13.13 15.48 -21.03
CA THR A 73 13.25 15.43 -19.56
C THR A 73 14.68 15.28 -19.08
N GLU A 74 15.66 15.27 -19.99
CA GLU A 74 17.08 14.97 -19.69
C GLU A 74 17.24 13.63 -18.98
N GLY A 75 16.35 12.67 -19.27
CA GLY A 75 16.29 11.36 -18.64
C GLY A 75 15.71 11.31 -17.22
N ARG A 76 15.20 12.43 -16.68
CA ARG A 76 14.60 12.46 -15.33
C ARG A 76 13.18 11.92 -15.25
N GLY A 77 12.43 12.01 -16.34
CA GLY A 77 11.03 11.59 -16.42
C GLY A 77 10.05 12.74 -16.32
N PHE A 78 8.80 12.45 -16.70
CA PHE A 78 7.70 13.38 -16.57
C PHE A 78 7.10 13.32 -15.16
N ASP A 79 6.84 14.48 -14.58
CA ASP A 79 6.10 14.59 -13.31
C ASP A 79 4.65 14.11 -13.49
N ASP A 80 4.03 14.42 -14.63
CA ASP A 80 2.67 14.01 -14.96
C ASP A 80 2.58 13.53 -16.41
N ILE A 81 1.82 12.46 -16.65
CA ILE A 81 1.43 11.99 -17.97
C ILE A 81 -0.08 11.84 -18.01
N ILE A 82 -0.72 12.51 -18.97
CA ILE A 82 -2.17 12.45 -19.17
C ILE A 82 -2.46 11.72 -20.48
N LEU A 83 -3.13 10.58 -20.39
CA LEU A 83 -3.55 9.79 -21.55
C LEU A 83 -5.02 10.04 -21.84
N LEU A 84 -5.31 10.66 -22.99
CA LEU A 84 -6.66 11.02 -23.41
C LEU A 84 -7.23 9.98 -24.37
N ASP A 85 -8.15 9.17 -23.86
CA ASP A 85 -8.91 8.14 -24.56
C ASP A 85 -8.06 7.30 -25.54
N PRO A 86 -6.95 6.69 -25.09
CA PRO A 86 -6.03 6.00 -25.98
C PRO A 86 -6.72 4.84 -26.69
N HIS A 87 -6.48 4.69 -28.00
CA HIS A 87 -7.02 3.57 -28.78
C HIS A 87 -6.49 2.21 -28.32
N ASP A 88 -5.31 2.17 -27.70
CA ASP A 88 -4.68 0.97 -27.18
C ASP A 88 -4.29 1.15 -25.72
N LEU A 89 -4.76 0.25 -24.84
CA LEU A 89 -4.50 0.33 -23.41
C LEU A 89 -3.07 -0.05 -23.03
N GLN A 90 -2.32 -0.73 -23.91
CA GLN A 90 -0.91 -1.06 -23.66
C GLN A 90 -0.01 0.18 -23.60
N ILE A 91 -0.45 1.29 -24.22
CA ILE A 91 0.25 2.59 -24.12
C ILE A 91 0.38 3.06 -22.68
N VAL A 92 -0.50 2.63 -21.77
CA VAL A 92 -0.47 3.00 -20.35
C VAL A 92 0.80 2.48 -19.70
N GLU A 93 1.16 1.23 -19.98
CA GLU A 93 2.39 0.63 -19.46
C GLU A 93 3.63 1.34 -20.01
N GLU A 94 3.67 1.57 -21.31
CA GLU A 94 4.79 2.21 -21.99
C GLU A 94 5.00 3.64 -21.50
N ALA A 95 3.92 4.43 -21.41
CA ALA A 95 3.98 5.80 -20.94
C ALA A 95 4.40 5.87 -19.47
N ALA A 96 3.93 4.94 -18.62
CA ALA A 96 4.31 4.90 -17.21
C ALA A 96 5.82 4.70 -17.00
N ARG A 97 6.53 4.03 -17.92
CA ARG A 97 7.99 3.87 -17.84
C ARG A 97 8.72 5.21 -17.89
N SER A 98 8.15 6.21 -18.53
CA SER A 98 8.72 7.56 -18.66
C SER A 98 8.38 8.52 -17.51
N LEU A 99 7.66 8.07 -16.47
CA LEU A 99 7.40 8.90 -15.29
C LEU A 99 8.66 9.10 -14.45
N ALA A 100 8.81 10.28 -13.88
CA ALA A 100 9.75 10.55 -12.80
C ALA A 100 9.30 9.86 -11.49
N ARG A 101 10.18 9.83 -10.49
CA ARG A 101 9.77 9.43 -9.13
C ARG A 101 8.66 10.35 -8.63
N HIS A 102 7.67 9.80 -7.95
CA HIS A 102 6.44 10.47 -7.51
C HIS A 102 5.55 10.98 -8.64
N GLY A 103 5.81 10.57 -9.89
CA GLY A 103 5.02 11.00 -11.02
C GLY A 103 3.62 10.39 -11.06
N ILE A 104 2.71 11.08 -11.76
CA ILE A 104 1.31 10.71 -11.89
C ILE A 104 1.01 10.31 -13.34
N LEU A 105 0.43 9.13 -13.54
CA LEU A 105 -0.24 8.80 -14.79
C LEU A 105 -1.74 8.92 -14.60
N ASN A 106 -2.38 9.76 -15.40
CA ASN A 106 -3.82 9.95 -15.41
C ASN A 106 -4.44 9.44 -16.72
N LEU A 107 -5.20 8.34 -16.62
CA LEU A 107 -5.92 7.74 -17.74
C LEU A 107 -7.35 8.28 -17.82
N ILE A 108 -7.67 8.97 -18.91
CA ILE A 108 -9.00 9.52 -19.15
C ILE A 108 -9.66 8.72 -20.26
N LEU A 109 -10.81 8.12 -20.00
CA LEU A 109 -11.58 7.38 -21.01
C LEU A 109 -12.85 8.13 -21.37
N SER A 110 -13.21 8.15 -22.66
CA SER A 110 -14.46 8.79 -23.10
C SER A 110 -15.71 8.03 -22.62
N LYS A 111 -15.55 6.71 -22.41
CA LYS A 111 -16.56 5.77 -21.91
C LYS A 111 -15.86 4.61 -21.20
N PRO A 112 -16.56 3.83 -20.36
CA PRO A 112 -16.01 2.59 -19.81
C PRO A 112 -15.47 1.69 -20.92
N ARG A 113 -14.34 1.06 -20.66
CA ARG A 113 -13.60 0.25 -21.62
C ARG A 113 -13.03 -0.98 -20.93
N HIS A 114 -13.56 -2.14 -21.31
CA HIS A 114 -12.98 -3.41 -20.92
C HIS A 114 -11.59 -3.60 -21.50
N GLY A 115 -10.69 -4.14 -20.67
CA GLY A 115 -9.32 -4.42 -21.02
C GLY A 115 -8.41 -4.16 -19.83
N LYS A 116 -7.24 -4.78 -19.84
CA LYS A 116 -6.28 -4.65 -18.75
C LYS A 116 -5.21 -3.60 -19.07
N VAL A 117 -4.77 -2.88 -18.05
CA VAL A 117 -3.62 -1.97 -18.09
C VAL A 117 -2.53 -2.51 -17.17
N GLY A 118 -1.28 -2.48 -17.65
CA GLY A 118 -0.12 -2.89 -16.87
C GLY A 118 0.28 -1.80 -15.88
N ILE A 119 0.26 -2.15 -14.58
CA ILE A 119 0.68 -1.27 -13.49
C ILE A 119 1.98 -1.80 -12.91
N ASP A 120 3.02 -0.97 -12.87
CA ASP A 120 4.29 -1.33 -12.23
C ASP A 120 4.16 -1.19 -10.71
N VAL A 121 3.73 -2.28 -10.08
CA VAL A 121 3.50 -2.36 -8.63
C VAL A 121 4.79 -2.16 -7.82
N GLY A 122 5.95 -2.45 -8.41
CA GLY A 122 7.24 -2.17 -7.80
C GLY A 122 7.53 -0.67 -7.75
N ARG A 123 7.23 0.07 -8.82
CA ARG A 123 7.38 1.52 -8.85
C ARG A 123 6.31 2.25 -8.04
N VAL A 124 5.09 1.72 -7.92
CA VAL A 124 4.12 2.22 -6.93
C VAL A 124 4.72 2.16 -5.52
N HIS A 125 5.37 1.05 -5.16
CA HIS A 125 5.97 0.84 -3.84
C HIS A 125 7.23 1.69 -3.57
N TYR A 126 8.18 1.71 -4.51
CA TYR A 126 9.50 2.31 -4.29
C TYR A 126 9.66 3.73 -4.83
N ASP A 127 8.99 4.05 -5.93
CA ASP A 127 9.07 5.36 -6.58
C ASP A 127 7.88 6.25 -6.24
N GLY A 128 6.82 5.71 -5.61
CA GLY A 128 5.61 6.45 -5.29
C GLY A 128 4.83 6.88 -6.52
N ILE A 129 4.90 6.10 -7.60
CA ILE A 129 4.12 6.37 -8.82
C ILE A 129 2.63 6.27 -8.51
N ILE A 130 1.87 7.25 -8.99
CA ILE A 130 0.42 7.31 -8.80
C ILE A 130 -0.26 7.04 -10.14
N TYR A 131 -1.15 6.05 -10.16
CA TYR A 131 -2.05 5.82 -11.28
C TYR A 131 -3.43 6.35 -10.91
N ARG A 132 -3.99 7.18 -11.78
CA ARG A 132 -5.33 7.75 -11.70
C ARG A 132 -6.12 7.38 -12.95
N GLY A 133 -7.43 7.35 -12.82
CA GLY A 133 -8.27 7.33 -14.00
C GLY A 133 -9.69 7.79 -13.77
N SER A 134 -10.29 8.31 -14.83
CA SER A 134 -11.69 8.71 -14.83
C SER A 134 -12.35 8.46 -16.18
N VAL A 135 -13.68 8.39 -16.15
CA VAL A 135 -14.51 8.43 -17.35
C VAL A 135 -15.10 9.82 -17.51
N GLY A 136 -14.99 10.38 -18.72
CA GLY A 136 -15.56 11.67 -19.10
C GLY A 136 -14.50 12.72 -19.47
N PRO A 137 -14.93 13.96 -19.74
CA PRO A 137 -14.05 14.98 -20.30
C PRO A 137 -13.25 15.77 -19.26
N ASP A 138 -13.49 15.56 -17.96
CA ASP A 138 -12.82 16.30 -16.89
C ASP A 138 -11.52 15.59 -16.48
N ILE A 139 -10.41 16.15 -16.93
CA ILE A 139 -9.08 15.61 -16.67
C ILE A 139 -8.55 15.93 -15.27
N LEU A 140 -9.18 16.85 -14.54
CA LEU A 140 -8.85 17.19 -13.15
C LEU A 140 -9.62 16.35 -12.14
N ALA A 141 -10.64 15.60 -12.58
CA ALA A 141 -11.56 14.87 -11.72
C ALA A 141 -10.84 13.99 -10.68
N CYS A 142 -9.69 13.42 -11.02
CA CYS A 142 -8.89 12.55 -10.15
C CYS A 142 -7.74 13.24 -9.41
N TYR A 143 -7.32 14.44 -9.84
CA TYR A 143 -6.27 15.20 -9.13
C TYR A 143 -6.76 15.75 -7.80
N LYS A 144 -8.08 15.97 -7.67
CA LYS A 144 -8.72 16.44 -6.43
C LYS A 144 -8.89 15.34 -5.38
N GLU A 145 -8.63 14.09 -5.72
CA GLU A 145 -8.84 12.95 -4.82
C GLU A 145 -7.64 12.75 -3.89
N GLU A 146 -7.91 12.71 -2.59
CA GLU A 146 -6.88 12.45 -1.59
C GLU A 146 -6.19 11.09 -1.81
N GLN A 147 -4.86 11.14 -1.80
CA GLN A 147 -3.98 9.98 -1.82
C GLN A 147 -3.48 9.75 -0.39
N THR A 148 -4.12 8.83 0.33
CA THR A 148 -3.75 8.50 1.72
C THR A 148 -3.51 7.01 1.87
N SER A 149 -2.53 6.67 2.72
CA SER A 149 -2.27 5.29 3.16
C SER A 149 -2.95 4.96 4.49
N GLU A 150 -3.68 5.92 5.07
CA GLU A 150 -4.45 5.69 6.29
C GLU A 150 -5.72 4.88 6.01
N LEU A 151 -6.05 3.98 6.93
CA LEU A 151 -7.24 3.15 6.79
C LEU A 151 -8.51 3.99 6.95
N LYS A 152 -9.54 3.66 6.18
CA LYS A 152 -10.82 4.34 6.26
C LYS A 152 -11.53 3.98 7.57
N GLY A 153 -11.73 4.99 8.41
CA GLY A 153 -12.52 4.85 9.63
C GLY A 153 -13.93 4.35 9.34
N LYS A 154 -14.39 3.37 10.13
CA LYS A 154 -15.65 2.64 9.94
C LYS A 154 -15.81 1.93 8.58
N GLY A 155 -14.75 1.85 7.78
CA GLY A 155 -14.70 1.07 6.55
C GLY A 155 -14.40 -0.42 6.79
N THR A 156 -14.33 -1.17 5.71
CA THR A 156 -13.91 -2.59 5.71
C THR A 156 -12.50 -2.70 5.12
N VAL A 157 -11.58 -3.33 5.85
CA VAL A 157 -10.20 -3.58 5.40
C VAL A 157 -9.90 -5.06 5.23
N TRP A 158 -9.18 -5.40 4.16
CA TRP A 158 -8.62 -6.73 3.93
C TRP A 158 -7.10 -6.72 4.02
N PHE A 159 -6.53 -7.44 4.98
CA PHE A 159 -5.09 -7.73 5.07
C PHE A 159 -4.76 -9.05 4.36
N VAL A 160 -4.04 -8.98 3.25
CA VAL A 160 -3.65 -10.15 2.43
C VAL A 160 -2.25 -10.60 2.79
N GLY A 161 -2.07 -11.85 3.24
CA GLY A 161 -0.77 -12.34 3.73
C GLY A 161 -0.51 -11.97 5.19
N ALA A 162 -1.56 -11.88 6.00
CA ALA A 162 -1.51 -11.35 7.36
C ALA A 162 -0.78 -12.24 8.39
N GLY A 163 -0.39 -13.47 8.04
CA GLY A 163 0.19 -14.42 9.00
C GLY A 163 1.60 -14.09 9.50
N GLY A 164 2.31 -13.16 8.85
CA GLY A 164 3.65 -12.76 9.27
C GLY A 164 3.67 -11.57 10.22
N PRO A 165 4.86 -11.18 10.73
CA PRO A 165 5.01 -10.06 11.68
C PRO A 165 4.37 -8.75 11.21
N MET A 166 4.48 -8.45 9.91
CA MET A 166 3.89 -7.24 9.34
C MET A 166 2.36 -7.25 9.37
N GLY A 167 1.74 -8.42 9.16
CA GLY A 167 0.30 -8.56 9.32
C GLY A 167 -0.16 -8.38 10.75
N GLN A 168 0.60 -8.88 11.73
CA GLN A 168 0.31 -8.65 13.15
C GLN A 168 0.35 -7.16 13.48
N ILE A 169 1.40 -6.47 13.04
CA ILE A 169 1.57 -5.02 13.27
C ILE A 169 0.42 -4.24 12.63
N GLN A 170 0.03 -4.58 11.40
CA GLN A 170 -1.02 -3.87 10.68
C GLN A 170 -2.41 -4.11 11.28
N ILE A 171 -2.73 -5.35 11.68
CA ILE A 171 -3.98 -5.69 12.39
C ILE A 171 -4.03 -4.95 13.73
N GLN A 172 -2.96 -5.03 14.52
CA GLN A 172 -2.89 -4.32 15.80
C GLN A 172 -3.08 -2.81 15.61
N ARG A 173 -2.35 -2.22 14.66
CA ARG A 173 -2.48 -0.80 14.32
C ARG A 173 -3.93 -0.46 13.98
N ALA A 174 -4.57 -1.23 13.10
CA ALA A 174 -5.96 -1.00 12.69
C ALA A 174 -6.95 -1.02 13.87
N LEU A 175 -6.76 -1.94 14.82
CA LEU A 175 -7.56 -2.03 16.04
C LEU A 175 -7.31 -0.89 17.03
N GLN A 176 -6.11 -0.29 16.99
CA GLN A 176 -5.69 0.79 17.89
C GLN A 176 -5.88 2.20 17.30
N LEU A 177 -6.30 2.32 16.04
CA LEU A 177 -6.65 3.62 15.45
C LEU A 177 -7.83 4.25 16.20
N GLU A 178 -7.76 5.56 16.43
CA GLU A 178 -8.88 6.34 16.97
C GLU A 178 -10.13 6.21 16.08
N LYS A 179 -9.91 6.29 14.76
CA LYS A 179 -10.91 5.99 13.73
C LYS A 179 -10.67 4.59 13.17
N SER A 180 -10.95 3.57 13.96
CA SER A 180 -10.79 2.17 13.53
C SER A 180 -11.76 1.80 12.39
N PRO A 181 -11.37 0.85 11.52
CA PRO A 181 -12.30 0.18 10.60
C PRO A 181 -13.45 -0.48 11.38
N ARG A 182 -14.61 -0.67 10.74
CA ARG A 182 -15.70 -1.44 11.35
C ARG A 182 -15.43 -2.95 11.27
N LYS A 183 -14.68 -3.37 10.24
CA LYS A 183 -14.45 -4.78 9.92
C LYS A 183 -13.05 -4.99 9.35
N ILE A 184 -12.40 -6.05 9.82
CA ILE A 184 -11.07 -6.50 9.40
C ILE A 184 -11.19 -7.94 8.91
N VAL A 185 -10.78 -8.19 7.67
CA VAL A 185 -10.61 -9.53 7.13
C VAL A 185 -9.11 -9.79 7.00
N ALA A 186 -8.59 -10.77 7.72
CA ALA A 186 -7.18 -11.14 7.70
C ALA A 186 -7.04 -12.50 7.01
N THR A 187 -6.32 -12.55 5.90
CA THR A 187 -6.14 -13.79 5.14
C THR A 187 -4.69 -14.19 5.04
N ASN A 188 -4.45 -15.49 4.97
CA ASN A 188 -3.13 -16.06 4.71
C ASN A 188 -3.27 -17.37 3.95
N PHE A 189 -2.24 -17.75 3.18
CA PHE A 189 -2.28 -19.03 2.47
C PHE A 189 -2.25 -20.22 3.44
N ARG A 190 -1.40 -20.17 4.48
CA ARG A 190 -1.22 -21.27 5.45
C ARG A 190 -1.93 -21.03 6.79
N SER A 191 -2.52 -22.10 7.35
CA SER A 191 -3.31 -22.10 8.60
C SER A 191 -2.57 -21.77 9.90
N PRO A 192 -1.40 -22.36 10.23
CA PRO A 192 -0.84 -22.28 11.58
C PRO A 192 -0.51 -20.86 12.05
N ARG A 193 -0.08 -20.01 11.12
CA ARG A 193 0.26 -18.61 11.41
C ARG A 193 -0.95 -17.77 11.78
N LEU A 194 -2.08 -18.02 11.13
CA LEU A 194 -3.28 -17.20 11.31
C LEU A 194 -4.02 -17.55 12.60
N LYS A 195 -4.07 -18.85 12.97
CA LYS A 195 -4.64 -19.32 14.24
C LYS A 195 -3.96 -18.68 15.46
N SER A 196 -2.65 -18.49 15.40
CA SER A 196 -1.90 -17.78 16.46
C SER A 196 -2.34 -16.31 16.60
N LEU A 197 -2.80 -15.66 15.53
CA LEU A 197 -3.27 -14.27 15.56
C LEU A 197 -4.70 -14.16 16.08
N GLU A 198 -5.52 -15.17 15.77
CA GLU A 198 -6.92 -15.21 16.14
C GLU A 198 -7.12 -15.13 17.65
N GLY A 199 -6.38 -15.94 18.42
CA GLY A 199 -6.43 -15.90 19.88
C GLY A 199 -6.01 -14.55 20.47
N ARG A 200 -5.04 -13.89 19.84
CA ARG A 200 -4.48 -12.61 20.30
C ARG A 200 -5.38 -11.42 20.01
N PHE A 201 -5.93 -11.31 18.78
CA PHE A 201 -6.60 -10.09 18.34
C PHE A 201 -8.12 -10.12 18.50
N LYS A 202 -8.77 -11.28 18.66
CA LYS A 202 -10.23 -11.35 18.86
C LYS A 202 -10.71 -10.59 20.11
N LYS A 203 -9.97 -10.68 21.22
CA LYS A 203 -10.30 -9.96 22.46
C LYS A 203 -10.26 -8.44 22.22
N MET A 204 -9.15 -7.95 21.68
CA MET A 204 -8.97 -6.53 21.36
C MET A 204 -10.01 -6.02 20.38
N ALA A 205 -10.35 -6.81 19.34
CA ALA A 205 -11.37 -6.46 18.37
C ALA A 205 -12.75 -6.29 19.02
N ARG A 206 -13.14 -7.22 19.91
CA ARG A 206 -14.40 -7.13 20.67
C ARG A 206 -14.45 -5.88 21.55
N GLU A 207 -13.37 -5.58 22.28
CA GLU A 207 -13.28 -4.38 23.14
C GLU A 207 -13.36 -3.09 22.33
N ARG A 208 -12.88 -3.10 21.08
CA ARG A 208 -12.91 -1.96 20.15
C ARG A 208 -14.18 -1.90 19.31
N GLY A 209 -15.09 -2.88 19.42
CA GLY A 209 -16.29 -2.97 18.59
C GLY A 209 -16.00 -3.15 17.10
N VAL A 210 -14.92 -3.89 16.77
CA VAL A 210 -14.48 -4.18 15.41
C VAL A 210 -14.75 -5.65 15.12
N GLU A 211 -15.43 -5.94 14.00
CA GLU A 211 -15.57 -7.31 13.50
C GLU A 211 -14.22 -7.76 12.93
N ILE A 212 -13.73 -8.94 13.33
CA ILE A 212 -12.50 -9.50 12.76
C ILE A 212 -12.71 -10.95 12.34
N VAL A 213 -12.32 -11.26 11.10
CA VAL A 213 -12.42 -12.59 10.51
C VAL A 213 -11.05 -13.04 10.03
N PHE A 214 -10.72 -14.29 10.31
CA PHE A 214 -9.48 -14.94 9.89
C PHE A 214 -9.81 -16.07 8.92
N LEU A 215 -9.31 -15.98 7.68
CA LEU A 215 -9.59 -16.97 6.63
C LEU A 215 -8.29 -17.51 6.04
N THR A 216 -8.26 -18.81 5.73
CA THR A 216 -7.13 -19.39 4.98
C THR A 216 -7.59 -20.17 3.78
N GLN A 217 -6.86 -20.01 2.67
CA GLN A 217 -7.15 -20.75 1.44
C GLN A 217 -6.83 -22.24 1.59
N GLN A 218 -5.84 -22.60 2.42
CA GLN A 218 -5.51 -24.01 2.69
C GLN A 218 -6.64 -24.75 3.39
N ASP A 219 -7.32 -24.13 4.36
CA ASP A 219 -8.37 -24.80 5.14
C ASP A 219 -9.70 -24.89 4.37
N MET A 220 -9.99 -23.91 3.51
CA MET A 220 -11.28 -23.82 2.79
C MET A 220 -11.23 -24.40 1.37
N GLY A 221 -10.03 -24.51 0.78
CA GLY A 221 -9.90 -24.68 -0.67
C GLY A 221 -10.16 -23.37 -1.42
N GLU A 222 -9.70 -23.31 -2.67
CA GLU A 222 -9.70 -22.07 -3.45
C GLU A 222 -11.10 -21.52 -3.72
N GLU A 223 -12.00 -22.34 -4.27
CA GLU A 223 -13.34 -21.90 -4.66
C GLU A 223 -14.14 -21.35 -3.47
N GLN A 224 -14.18 -22.10 -2.37
CA GLN A 224 -14.88 -21.69 -1.16
C GLN A 224 -14.25 -20.44 -0.53
N PHE A 225 -12.92 -20.30 -0.58
CA PHE A 225 -12.24 -19.10 -0.08
C PHE A 225 -12.70 -17.85 -0.83
N TYR A 226 -12.74 -17.89 -2.17
CA TYR A 226 -13.17 -16.73 -2.95
C TYR A 226 -14.68 -16.47 -2.85
N GLN A 227 -15.51 -17.52 -2.75
CA GLN A 227 -16.93 -17.34 -2.42
C GLN A 227 -17.09 -16.61 -1.09
N ARG A 228 -16.32 -17.02 -0.07
CA ARG A 228 -16.33 -16.34 1.22
C ARG A 228 -15.86 -14.89 1.10
N MET A 229 -14.82 -14.61 0.31
CA MET A 229 -14.36 -13.23 0.09
C MET A 229 -15.43 -12.34 -0.57
N GLU A 230 -16.27 -12.87 -1.45
CA GLU A 230 -17.42 -12.13 -2.00
C GLU A 230 -18.45 -11.80 -0.91
N GLU A 231 -18.73 -12.73 0.00
CA GLU A 231 -19.61 -12.50 1.15
C GLU A 231 -19.03 -11.41 2.07
N GLU A 232 -17.73 -11.48 2.37
CA GLU A 232 -17.06 -10.48 3.20
C GLU A 232 -16.97 -9.09 2.56
N ALA A 233 -16.98 -9.03 1.23
CA ALA A 233 -17.03 -7.79 0.46
C ALA A 233 -18.44 -7.14 0.47
N GLU A 234 -19.47 -7.86 0.93
CA GLU A 234 -20.84 -7.37 1.13
C GLU A 234 -21.43 -6.70 -0.14
N GLY A 235 -21.01 -7.16 -1.33
CA GLY A 235 -21.40 -6.58 -2.63
C GLY A 235 -20.89 -5.16 -2.91
N ARG A 236 -20.28 -4.49 -1.92
CA ARG A 236 -19.73 -3.13 -2.04
C ARG A 236 -18.23 -3.14 -2.34
N GLY A 237 -17.52 -4.16 -1.91
CA GLY A 237 -16.06 -4.23 -1.91
C GLY A 237 -15.44 -3.68 -0.61
N PHE A 238 -14.14 -3.88 -0.48
CA PHE A 238 -13.32 -3.36 0.62
C PHE A 238 -12.94 -1.90 0.36
N ASP A 239 -13.04 -1.07 1.40
CA ASP A 239 -12.56 0.31 1.32
C ASP A 239 -11.03 0.34 1.23
N ASP A 240 -10.36 -0.59 1.91
CA ASP A 240 -8.92 -0.73 1.92
C ASP A 240 -8.51 -2.20 1.73
N ILE A 241 -7.52 -2.45 0.88
CA ILE A 241 -6.84 -3.75 0.78
C ILE A 241 -5.35 -3.52 1.02
N VAL A 242 -4.77 -4.19 2.02
CA VAL A 242 -3.35 -4.07 2.35
C VAL A 242 -2.64 -5.36 1.97
N ILE A 243 -1.75 -5.28 0.99
CA ILE A 243 -0.98 -6.39 0.46
C ILE A 243 0.31 -6.56 1.24
N LEU A 244 0.41 -7.67 1.98
CA LEU A 244 1.57 -8.02 2.83
C LEU A 244 2.39 -9.18 2.25
N CYS A 245 2.05 -9.65 1.05
CA CYS A 245 2.78 -10.68 0.32
C CYS A 245 3.29 -10.16 -1.03
N SER A 246 4.53 -10.50 -1.38
CA SER A 246 5.18 -10.09 -2.63
C SER A 246 4.79 -10.98 -3.82
N VAL A 247 3.48 -11.12 -4.10
CA VAL A 247 2.95 -11.97 -5.18
C VAL A 247 2.07 -11.13 -6.13
N PRO A 248 2.56 -10.76 -7.33
CA PRO A 248 1.84 -9.86 -8.25
C PRO A 248 0.47 -10.37 -8.67
N GLN A 249 0.32 -11.68 -8.85
CA GLN A 249 -0.97 -12.30 -9.22
C GLN A 249 -2.02 -12.14 -8.13
N VAL A 250 -1.59 -12.12 -6.86
CA VAL A 250 -2.48 -11.83 -5.73
C VAL A 250 -2.87 -10.35 -5.73
N MET A 251 -1.93 -9.45 -6.01
CA MET A 251 -2.24 -8.02 -6.18
C MET A 251 -3.27 -7.80 -7.28
N GLU A 252 -3.07 -8.41 -8.45
CA GLU A 252 -4.00 -8.33 -9.58
C GLU A 252 -5.40 -8.85 -9.20
N ARG A 253 -5.49 -10.07 -8.68
CA ARG A 253 -6.78 -10.70 -8.35
C ARG A 253 -7.54 -9.96 -7.25
N THR A 254 -6.84 -9.34 -6.31
CA THR A 254 -7.48 -8.62 -5.20
C THR A 254 -8.06 -7.27 -5.62
N THR A 255 -7.64 -6.69 -6.75
CA THR A 255 -8.15 -5.39 -7.22
C THR A 255 -9.66 -5.36 -7.47
N SER A 256 -10.27 -6.46 -7.93
CA SER A 256 -11.71 -6.54 -8.19
C SER A 256 -12.56 -6.42 -6.93
N TYR A 257 -11.96 -6.71 -5.77
CA TYR A 257 -12.60 -6.63 -4.47
C TYR A 257 -12.58 -5.22 -3.88
N LEU A 258 -11.90 -4.25 -4.50
CA LEU A 258 -11.94 -2.86 -4.04
C LEU A 258 -13.32 -2.23 -4.28
N ALA A 259 -13.80 -1.53 -3.25
CA ALA A 259 -14.93 -0.65 -3.36
C ALA A 259 -14.64 0.53 -4.29
N LYS A 260 -15.70 1.23 -4.72
CA LYS A 260 -15.56 2.50 -5.43
C LYS A 260 -14.76 3.50 -4.58
N GLY A 261 -13.68 4.05 -5.12
CA GLY A 261 -12.76 4.94 -4.43
C GLY A 261 -11.83 4.25 -3.44
N GLY A 262 -11.84 2.91 -3.39
CA GLY A 262 -11.04 2.12 -2.45
C GLY A 262 -9.55 2.16 -2.76
N THR A 263 -8.73 1.89 -1.74
CA THR A 263 -7.28 1.97 -1.83
C THR A 263 -6.64 0.59 -1.64
N MET A 264 -5.76 0.20 -2.57
CA MET A 264 -4.83 -0.90 -2.38
C MET A 264 -3.48 -0.36 -1.88
N ASN A 265 -3.11 -0.74 -0.66
CA ASN A 265 -1.79 -0.48 -0.10
C ASN A 265 -0.85 -1.65 -0.42
N ILE A 266 0.06 -1.44 -1.35
CA ILE A 266 1.13 -2.36 -1.74
C ILE A 266 2.27 -2.22 -0.75
N PHE A 267 2.08 -2.77 0.44
CA PHE A 267 3.07 -2.71 1.52
C PHE A 267 4.24 -3.66 1.26
N ALA A 268 3.98 -4.84 0.71
CA ALA A 268 5.02 -5.79 0.34
C ALA A 268 5.73 -5.36 -0.94
N GLY A 269 7.03 -5.08 -0.83
CA GLY A 269 7.86 -4.73 -1.98
C GLY A 269 7.97 -5.88 -2.98
N VAL A 270 7.94 -5.52 -4.26
CA VAL A 270 8.25 -6.39 -5.41
C VAL A 270 9.23 -5.64 -6.32
N PRO A 271 10.09 -6.33 -7.09
CA PRO A 271 11.05 -5.66 -7.97
C PRO A 271 10.39 -4.61 -8.88
N LYS A 272 11.04 -3.48 -9.11
CA LYS A 272 10.60 -2.50 -10.14
C LYS A 272 10.54 -3.19 -11.50
N GLY A 273 9.56 -2.83 -12.32
CA GLY A 273 9.25 -3.52 -13.58
C GLY A 273 8.33 -4.73 -13.42
N THR A 274 7.92 -5.06 -12.19
CA THR A 274 6.92 -6.11 -11.97
C THR A 274 5.54 -5.57 -12.26
N LEU A 275 4.84 -6.16 -13.24
CA LEU A 275 3.53 -5.72 -13.68
C LEU A 275 2.40 -6.52 -13.03
N ALA A 276 1.34 -5.81 -12.62
CA ALA A 276 0.02 -6.37 -12.35
C ALA A 276 -0.97 -5.81 -13.37
N TYR A 277 -1.78 -6.68 -13.99
CA TYR A 277 -2.69 -6.28 -15.07
C TYR A 277 -4.10 -6.05 -14.53
N ILE A 278 -4.42 -4.78 -14.27
CA ILE A 278 -5.70 -4.40 -13.67
C ILE A 278 -6.72 -4.06 -14.76
N ASP A 279 -8.01 -4.32 -14.51
CA ASP A 279 -9.06 -3.86 -15.42
C ASP A 279 -9.12 -2.31 -15.41
N ALA A 280 -9.06 -1.71 -16.61
CA ALA A 280 -9.12 -0.27 -16.79
C ALA A 280 -10.42 0.34 -16.24
N ASP A 281 -11.53 -0.41 -16.23
CA ASP A 281 -12.79 0.06 -15.66
C ASP A 281 -12.72 0.16 -14.13
N LEU A 282 -11.92 -0.66 -13.46
CA LEU A 282 -11.68 -0.50 -12.02
C LEU A 282 -10.92 0.80 -11.76
N LEU A 283 -9.88 1.08 -12.54
CA LEU A 283 -9.10 2.32 -12.43
C LEU A 283 -9.95 3.56 -12.74
N CYS A 284 -10.75 3.53 -13.81
CA CYS A 284 -11.44 4.73 -14.32
C CYS A 284 -12.86 4.92 -13.80
N SER A 285 -13.66 3.84 -13.79
CA SER A 285 -15.07 3.91 -13.39
C SER A 285 -15.23 3.75 -11.87
N ARG A 286 -14.51 2.82 -11.25
CA ARG A 286 -14.50 2.67 -9.79
C ARG A 286 -13.53 3.61 -9.09
N ARG A 287 -12.58 4.22 -9.81
CA ARG A 287 -11.57 5.15 -9.25
C ARG A 287 -10.80 4.53 -8.10
N ILE A 288 -10.38 3.27 -8.26
CA ILE A 288 -9.52 2.63 -7.27
C ILE A 288 -8.16 3.32 -7.24
N LYS A 289 -7.49 3.26 -6.09
CA LYS A 289 -6.19 3.89 -5.87
C LYS A 289 -5.16 2.86 -5.46
N PHE A 290 -3.90 3.10 -5.81
CA PHE A 290 -2.77 2.32 -5.35
C PHE A 290 -1.83 3.22 -4.56
N VAL A 291 -1.45 2.78 -3.37
CA VAL A 291 -0.41 3.42 -2.56
C VAL A 291 0.66 2.41 -2.24
N GLY A 292 1.89 2.86 -2.09
CA GLY A 292 2.98 2.04 -1.63
C GLY A 292 3.98 2.90 -0.88
N SER A 293 4.70 2.29 0.04
CA SER A 293 5.68 2.99 0.85
C SER A 293 6.84 2.08 1.18
N SER A 294 8.05 2.58 0.96
CA SER A 294 9.28 1.91 1.36
C SER A 294 10.08 2.80 2.31
N GLY A 295 10.61 2.21 3.37
CA GLY A 295 11.38 2.93 4.39
C GLY A 295 10.52 3.75 5.35
N SER A 296 11.18 4.55 6.18
CA SER A 296 10.55 5.47 7.12
C SER A 296 11.42 6.70 7.29
N LEU A 297 10.79 7.88 7.34
CA LEU A 297 11.48 9.11 7.70
C LEU A 297 11.77 9.11 9.20
N ILE A 298 12.78 9.88 9.63
CA ILE A 298 13.07 10.08 11.06
C ILE A 298 11.82 10.56 11.81
N THR A 299 11.06 11.48 11.21
CA THR A 299 9.79 11.98 11.75
C THR A 299 8.73 10.89 11.94
N HIS A 300 8.72 9.84 11.10
CA HIS A 300 7.85 8.68 11.29
C HIS A 300 8.29 7.86 12.51
N LEU A 301 9.60 7.64 12.68
CA LEU A 301 10.15 6.90 13.81
C LEU A 301 9.87 7.62 15.13
N GLU A 302 10.10 8.93 15.19
CA GLU A 302 9.74 9.76 16.35
C GLU A 302 8.23 9.70 16.66
N GLY A 303 7.39 9.70 15.62
CA GLY A 303 5.95 9.55 15.78
C GLY A 303 5.56 8.23 16.43
N VAL A 304 6.22 7.13 16.05
CA VAL A 304 6.03 5.80 16.67
C VAL A 304 6.54 5.81 18.11
N LEU A 305 7.71 6.39 18.40
CA LEU A 305 8.23 6.50 19.77
C LEU A 305 7.27 7.23 20.70
N ARG A 306 6.81 8.42 20.31
CA ARG A 306 5.83 9.21 21.10
C ARG A 306 4.53 8.44 21.35
N LYS A 307 4.07 7.64 20.37
CA LYS A 307 2.87 6.82 20.51
C LYS A 307 3.09 5.65 21.49
N THR A 308 4.26 5.04 21.46
CA THR A 308 4.66 3.97 22.38
C THR A 308 4.79 4.50 23.81
N GLU A 309 5.45 5.65 24.01
CA GLU A 309 5.61 6.30 25.32
C GLU A 309 4.26 6.67 25.97
N LYS A 310 3.27 7.03 25.14
CA LYS A 310 1.89 7.29 25.58
C LYS A 310 1.05 6.03 25.78
N GLY A 311 1.60 4.84 25.53
CA GLY A 311 0.86 3.56 25.59
C GLY A 311 -0.21 3.38 24.51
N THR A 312 -0.22 4.22 23.47
CA THR A 312 -1.24 4.15 22.39
C THR A 312 -0.97 3.01 21.41
N ILE A 313 0.30 2.60 21.26
CA ILE A 313 0.72 1.43 20.49
C ILE A 313 1.70 0.60 21.33
N SER A 314 1.67 -0.72 21.15
CA SER A 314 2.61 -1.64 21.83
C SER A 314 3.31 -2.52 20.79
N PRO A 315 4.57 -2.23 20.41
CA PRO A 315 5.28 -3.00 19.39
C PRO A 315 5.65 -4.42 19.86
N ASN A 316 5.63 -4.67 21.17
CA ASN A 316 6.08 -5.90 21.80
C ASN A 316 5.18 -7.10 21.50
N SER A 317 3.91 -6.86 21.12
CA SER A 317 2.97 -7.91 20.73
C SER A 317 3.49 -8.80 19.60
N SER A 318 4.36 -8.26 18.74
CA SER A 318 4.88 -8.96 17.56
C SER A 318 6.02 -9.92 17.88
N VAL A 319 6.58 -9.91 19.09
CA VAL A 319 7.66 -10.81 19.50
C VAL A 319 7.13 -12.25 19.63
N ALA A 320 7.86 -13.20 19.06
CA ALA A 320 7.53 -14.63 19.10
C ALA A 320 8.65 -15.51 19.68
N ALA A 321 9.90 -15.05 19.60
CA ALA A 321 11.05 -15.72 20.20
C ALA A 321 12.12 -14.71 20.60
N ILE A 322 12.93 -15.07 21.58
CA ILE A 322 14.09 -14.31 22.04
C ILE A 322 15.36 -15.14 21.86
N ALA A 323 16.50 -14.48 21.68
CA ALA A 323 17.79 -15.13 21.52
C ALA A 323 18.91 -14.23 22.06
N GLY A 324 20.03 -14.84 22.45
CA GLY A 324 21.30 -14.18 22.72
C GLY A 324 22.13 -14.02 21.45
N MET A 325 23.26 -13.34 21.58
CA MET A 325 24.15 -13.03 20.47
C MET A 325 24.71 -14.30 19.79
N ASP A 326 24.98 -15.36 20.54
CA ASP A 326 25.53 -16.61 19.99
C ASP A 326 24.50 -17.39 19.15
N SER A 327 23.21 -17.10 19.30
CA SER A 327 22.11 -17.73 18.56
C SER A 327 21.61 -16.91 17.36
N VAL A 328 22.32 -15.85 16.94
CA VAL A 328 21.94 -15.02 15.78
C VAL A 328 21.76 -15.85 14.51
N ILE A 329 22.67 -16.78 14.23
CA ILE A 329 22.61 -17.63 13.04
C ILE A 329 21.36 -18.52 13.05
N ASP A 330 20.99 -19.06 14.21
CA ASP A 330 19.78 -19.88 14.34
C ASP A 330 18.52 -19.03 14.23
N GLY A 331 18.54 -17.80 14.74
CA GLY A 331 17.49 -16.80 14.54
C GLY A 331 17.27 -16.50 13.05
N LEU A 332 18.35 -16.25 12.29
CA LEU A 332 18.27 -16.01 10.84
C LEU A 332 17.73 -17.23 10.07
N LYS A 333 18.18 -18.44 10.41
CA LYS A 333 17.63 -19.68 9.84
C LYS A 333 16.13 -19.82 10.13
N ALA A 334 15.72 -19.55 11.38
CA ALA A 334 14.32 -19.62 11.79
C ALA A 334 13.43 -18.61 11.02
N VAL A 335 13.95 -17.41 10.74
CA VAL A 335 13.25 -16.42 9.90
C VAL A 335 13.14 -16.91 8.46
N LYS A 336 14.22 -17.45 7.87
CA LYS A 336 14.23 -18.00 6.50
C LYS A 336 13.24 -19.15 6.33
N GLU A 337 13.19 -20.05 7.31
CA GLU A 337 12.24 -21.17 7.34
C GLU A 337 10.82 -20.73 7.75
N GLY A 338 10.70 -19.50 8.26
CA GLY A 338 9.44 -18.96 8.71
C GLY A 338 8.83 -19.73 9.88
N ARG A 339 9.72 -20.19 10.78
CA ARG A 339 9.42 -21.07 11.93
C ARG A 339 8.51 -20.39 12.96
N PHE A 340 8.65 -19.08 13.12
CA PHE A 340 7.86 -18.29 14.07
C PHE A 340 6.87 -17.39 13.35
N PRO A 341 5.67 -17.16 13.92
CA PRO A 341 4.67 -16.27 13.34
C PRO A 341 5.05 -14.78 13.49
N GLY A 342 5.89 -14.46 14.48
CA GLY A 342 6.30 -13.10 14.85
C GLY A 342 7.82 -12.87 14.72
N LYS A 343 8.30 -11.81 15.37
CA LYS A 343 9.70 -11.39 15.38
C LYS A 343 10.54 -12.26 16.32
N VAL A 344 11.78 -12.49 15.91
CA VAL A 344 12.86 -12.96 16.78
C VAL A 344 13.60 -11.72 17.27
N VAL A 345 13.69 -11.54 18.59
CA VAL A 345 14.47 -10.45 19.20
C VAL A 345 15.80 -11.01 19.67
N VAL A 346 16.89 -10.41 19.21
CA VAL A 346 18.24 -10.74 19.68
C VAL A 346 18.67 -9.69 20.69
N PHE A 347 19.08 -10.13 21.87
CA PHE A 347 19.63 -9.27 22.92
C PHE A 347 21.17 -9.30 22.85
N PRO A 348 21.82 -8.33 22.19
CA PRO A 348 23.27 -8.36 21.96
C PRO A 348 24.12 -8.37 23.25
N GLN A 349 23.56 -7.85 24.34
CA GLN A 349 24.19 -7.85 25.66
C GLN A 349 24.18 -9.22 26.35
N ILE A 350 23.34 -10.17 25.88
CA ILE A 350 23.28 -11.54 26.40
C ILE A 350 23.97 -12.45 25.39
N LYS A 351 25.13 -13.03 25.73
CA LYS A 351 25.79 -14.00 24.85
C LYS A 351 25.05 -15.34 24.84
N GLU A 352 24.88 -15.93 26.02
CA GLU A 352 24.36 -17.28 26.22
C GLU A 352 22.84 -17.28 26.49
N LEU A 353 22.08 -17.23 25.40
CA LEU A 353 20.64 -17.48 25.41
C LEU A 353 20.26 -18.18 24.10
N GLU A 354 19.86 -19.44 24.21
CA GLU A 354 19.34 -20.20 23.08
C GLU A 354 18.13 -19.50 22.46
N LEU A 355 17.94 -19.69 21.15
CA LEU A 355 16.72 -19.27 20.46
C LEU A 355 15.49 -19.92 21.12
N THR A 356 14.75 -19.14 21.88
CA THR A 356 13.67 -19.62 22.76
C THR A 356 12.35 -18.96 22.37
N PRO A 357 11.36 -19.72 21.88
CA PRO A 357 10.00 -19.24 21.67
C PRO A 357 9.35 -18.81 22.98
N LEU A 358 8.47 -17.79 22.94
CA LEU A 358 7.82 -17.29 24.16
C LEU A 358 7.10 -18.38 24.99
N PRO A 359 6.38 -19.36 24.38
CA PRO A 359 5.75 -20.43 25.14
C PRO A 359 6.73 -21.32 25.92
N GLU A 360 7.96 -21.52 25.41
CA GLU A 360 8.99 -22.35 26.05
C GLU A 360 9.67 -21.65 27.24
N LEU A 361 9.46 -20.33 27.40
CA LEU A 361 9.95 -19.61 28.58
C LEU A 361 9.36 -20.16 29.88
N LYS A 362 8.18 -20.78 29.84
CA LYS A 362 7.57 -21.41 31.02
C LYS A 362 8.50 -22.44 31.67
N GLU A 363 9.27 -23.16 30.86
CA GLU A 363 10.19 -24.19 31.31
C GLU A 363 11.61 -23.64 31.49
N LYS A 364 12.09 -22.85 30.51
CA LYS A 364 13.48 -22.37 30.49
C LYS A 364 13.75 -21.15 31.36
N LEU A 365 12.77 -20.24 31.48
CA LEU A 365 12.87 -18.94 32.16
C LEU A 365 11.54 -18.59 32.86
N PRO A 366 11.08 -19.38 33.86
CA PRO A 366 9.72 -19.29 34.41
C PRO A 366 9.38 -17.90 34.97
N ARG A 367 10.32 -17.24 35.64
CA ARG A 367 10.12 -15.88 36.16
C ARG A 367 9.94 -14.84 35.05
N VAL A 368 10.58 -15.01 33.88
CA VAL A 368 10.36 -14.16 32.71
C VAL A 368 8.99 -14.44 32.11
N TYR A 369 8.60 -15.72 32.03
CA TYR A 369 7.29 -16.14 31.53
C TYR A 369 6.13 -15.55 32.34
N GLU A 370 6.25 -15.51 33.66
CA GLU A 370 5.26 -14.90 34.57
C GLU A 370 5.02 -13.41 34.30
N LYS A 371 5.98 -12.73 33.67
CA LYS A 371 5.88 -11.30 33.33
C LYS A 371 5.32 -11.03 31.95
N LEU A 372 5.05 -12.07 31.13
CA LEU A 372 4.42 -11.88 29.82
C LEU A 372 3.01 -11.28 29.98
N GLU A 373 2.70 -10.30 29.13
CA GLU A 373 1.38 -9.70 29.09
C GLU A 373 0.36 -10.72 28.56
N GLU A 374 -0.75 -10.88 29.29
CA GLU A 374 -1.77 -11.91 29.04
C GLU A 374 -1.21 -13.35 28.95
N GLY A 375 -0.01 -13.60 29.52
CA GLY A 375 0.67 -14.91 29.49
C GLY A 375 1.19 -15.33 28.12
N GLN A 376 1.22 -14.43 27.12
CA GLN A 376 1.59 -14.79 25.74
C GLN A 376 2.28 -13.67 24.94
N MET A 377 2.28 -12.42 25.41
CA MET A 377 2.89 -11.28 24.73
C MET A 377 4.12 -10.78 25.48
N TRP A 378 5.16 -10.41 24.74
CA TRP A 378 6.34 -9.78 25.33
C TRP A 378 5.96 -8.46 25.99
N SER A 379 6.57 -8.16 27.14
CA SER A 379 6.29 -6.99 27.95
C SER A 379 7.60 -6.35 28.40
N ARG A 380 7.52 -5.12 28.90
CA ARG A 380 8.68 -4.43 29.45
C ARG A 380 9.18 -5.13 30.72
N GLU A 381 8.26 -5.62 31.54
CA GLU A 381 8.53 -6.35 32.77
C GLU A 381 9.23 -7.69 32.50
N ALA A 382 8.88 -8.38 31.41
CA ALA A 382 9.56 -9.59 30.98
C ALA A 382 11.00 -9.29 30.51
N GLU A 383 11.19 -8.19 29.79
CA GLU A 383 12.51 -7.75 29.36
C GLU A 383 13.42 -7.37 30.55
N GLU A 384 12.91 -6.56 31.48
CA GLU A 384 13.62 -6.18 32.70
C GLU A 384 14.01 -7.41 33.53
N GLU A 385 13.10 -8.38 33.69
CA GLU A 385 13.37 -9.63 34.39
C GLU A 385 14.40 -10.51 33.67
N LEU A 386 14.36 -10.58 32.34
CA LEU A 386 15.35 -11.29 31.53
C LEU A 386 16.75 -10.69 31.74
N LEU A 387 16.86 -9.37 31.62
CA LEU A 387 18.14 -8.67 31.78
C LEU A 387 18.68 -8.81 33.19
N ARG A 388 17.82 -8.72 34.21
CA ARG A 388 18.20 -8.94 35.61
C ARG A 388 18.83 -10.32 35.81
N GLN A 389 18.19 -11.38 35.30
CA GLN A 389 18.70 -12.75 35.44
C GLN A 389 19.99 -12.99 34.65
N LYS A 390 20.09 -12.47 33.43
CA LYS A 390 21.18 -12.79 32.50
C LYS A 390 22.41 -11.89 32.63
N LEU A 391 22.25 -10.69 33.19
CA LEU A 391 23.35 -9.74 33.40
C LEU A 391 23.72 -9.57 34.88
N HIS A 392 23.11 -10.35 35.77
CA HIS A 392 23.31 -10.27 37.22
C HIS A 392 23.13 -8.86 37.80
N LEU A 393 22.17 -8.09 37.26
CA LEU A 393 21.87 -6.74 37.76
C LEU A 393 21.19 -6.85 39.14
N SER A 394 21.65 -6.06 40.10
CA SER A 394 21.03 -5.94 41.42
C SER A 394 19.61 -5.36 41.33
N GLU A 395 18.71 -5.76 42.25
CA GLU A 395 17.37 -5.18 42.32
C GLU A 395 17.46 -3.65 42.52
N VAL A 396 16.92 -2.90 41.57
CA VAL A 396 16.72 -1.46 41.75
C VAL A 396 15.62 -1.32 42.80
N LYS A 397 16.01 -0.97 44.03
CA LYS A 397 15.05 -0.48 45.03
C LYS A 397 14.43 0.80 44.46
N GLY A 398 13.12 0.75 44.25
CA GLY A 398 12.32 1.76 43.56
C GLY A 398 12.37 3.14 44.17
#